data_AF-A0AAV5W8Z8-F1
#
_entry.id   AF-A0AAV5W8Z8-F1
#
_cell.length_a   1.000
_cell.length_b   1.000
_cell.length_c   1.000
_cell.angle_alpha   90.00
_cell.angle_beta   90.00
_cell.angle_gamma   90.00
#
_symmetry.space_group_name_H-M   'P 1'
#
loop_
_entity.id
_entity.type
_entity.pdbx_description
1 polymer ?
#
loop_
_entity_poly.entity_id
_entity_poly.type
_entity_poly.pdbx_seq_one_letter_code
_entity_poly.pdbx_strand_id
1 'polypeptide(L)'
;LPQYCSLGCRIFASVPEGSAEIAKNIKVHDYMNNDDSSLFDISRQVRNGDQKGFYEVAEGNSQLNLINTNPGTATAPMAVWVVKGSAGNFDALVFDAENLDMAEGRSLGVVTVMSAEPFTLSSATSGPMVMISTLSGFDSVNAPDDACTVVFQQIDPSTYRDIRVWIRNPLVTLSFDQYTYPHTNVSLFASQDSTYDFSGPSYVASPGFIGCKDGKTFRSSLYEPTTIYRYSQFDR
;
A
#
# COMPACT_ATOMS: atom_id res chain seq x y z
N LEU A 1 -8.62 5.98 -18.11
CA LEU A 1 -8.62 7.26 -17.36
C LEU A 1 -8.18 8.39 -18.30
N PRO A 2 -9.09 9.22 -18.85
CA PRO A 2 -8.70 10.27 -19.78
C PRO A 2 -7.78 11.28 -19.11
N GLN A 3 -6.62 11.56 -19.70
CA GLN A 3 -5.64 12.57 -19.27
C GLN A 3 -5.05 12.43 -17.85
N TYR A 4 -5.42 11.42 -17.06
CA TYR A 4 -4.90 11.24 -15.71
C TYR A 4 -3.37 11.07 -15.72
N CYS A 5 -2.85 10.32 -16.69
CA CYS A 5 -1.43 10.05 -16.90
C CYS A 5 -0.77 10.95 -17.93
N SER A 6 -1.34 12.13 -18.22
CA SER A 6 -0.74 13.07 -19.18
C SER A 6 0.65 13.53 -18.78
N LEU A 7 0.96 13.58 -17.48
CA LEU A 7 2.28 13.87 -16.92
C LEU A 7 3.06 12.58 -16.57
N GLY A 8 2.70 11.46 -17.20
CA GLY A 8 3.15 10.13 -16.84
C GLY A 8 2.46 9.56 -15.60
N CYS A 9 2.61 8.26 -15.40
CA CYS A 9 2.12 7.56 -14.21
C CYS A 9 3.00 6.36 -13.86
N ARG A 10 2.86 5.88 -12.62
CA ARG A 10 3.29 4.54 -12.20
C ARG A 10 2.07 3.71 -11.86
N ILE A 11 2.06 2.45 -12.28
CA ILE A 11 1.01 1.50 -11.94
C ILE A 11 1.63 0.38 -11.13
N PHE A 12 1.17 0.26 -9.90
CA PHE A 12 1.50 -0.84 -9.01
C PHE A 12 0.34 -1.84 -9.01
N ALA A 13 0.66 -3.12 -8.94
CA ALA A 13 -0.33 -4.20 -8.84
C ALA A 13 0.10 -5.20 -7.76
N SER A 14 -0.81 -5.63 -6.89
CA SER A 14 -0.59 -6.76 -5.97
C SER A 14 -1.61 -7.84 -6.30
N VAL A 15 -1.14 -9.05 -6.55
CA VAL A 15 -1.93 -10.18 -7.05
C VAL A 15 -1.56 -11.41 -6.22
N PRO A 16 -2.50 -11.95 -5.42
CA PRO A 16 -2.29 -13.22 -4.71
C PRO A 16 -2.09 -14.35 -5.71
N GLU A 17 -1.34 -15.38 -5.33
CA GLU A 17 -1.05 -16.52 -6.21
C GLU A 17 -2.33 -17.21 -6.72
N GLY A 18 -3.36 -17.30 -5.87
CA GLY A 18 -4.68 -17.84 -6.25
C GLY A 18 -5.42 -17.04 -7.34
N SER A 19 -5.03 -15.78 -7.58
CA SER A 19 -5.61 -14.89 -8.58
C SER A 19 -4.79 -14.83 -9.88
N ALA A 20 -3.64 -15.51 -9.95
CA ALA A 20 -2.64 -15.35 -11.01
C ALA A 20 -3.23 -15.57 -12.42
N GLU A 21 -3.94 -16.68 -12.65
CA GLU A 21 -4.50 -17.02 -13.97
C GLU A 21 -5.51 -15.97 -14.47
N ILE A 22 -6.35 -15.45 -13.57
CA ILE A 22 -7.30 -14.38 -13.91
C ILE A 22 -6.55 -13.07 -14.18
N ALA A 23 -5.55 -12.74 -13.37
CA ALA A 23 -4.78 -11.51 -13.50
C ALA A 23 -3.88 -11.44 -14.75
N LYS A 24 -3.49 -12.57 -15.34
CA LYS A 24 -2.77 -12.61 -16.64
C LYS A 24 -3.62 -12.08 -17.81
N ASN A 25 -4.94 -12.22 -17.72
CA ASN A 25 -5.91 -11.68 -18.69
C ASN A 25 -6.40 -10.25 -18.32
N ILE A 26 -5.88 -9.76 -17.20
CA ILE A 26 -5.83 -8.41 -16.62
C ILE A 26 -4.87 -7.42 -17.28
N LYS A 27 -5.12 -6.76 -18.41
CA LYS A 27 -4.03 -6.00 -19.08
C LYS A 27 -4.12 -4.49 -18.93
N VAL A 28 -2.99 -3.85 -18.64
CA VAL A 28 -2.76 -2.43 -18.90
C VAL A 28 -2.34 -2.28 -20.36
N HIS A 29 -3.11 -1.51 -21.13
CA HIS A 29 -2.76 -1.18 -22.51
C HIS A 29 -2.24 0.26 -22.59
N ASP A 30 -1.01 0.41 -23.08
CA ASP A 30 -0.36 1.69 -23.38
C ASP A 30 -0.50 1.99 -24.88
N TYR A 31 -1.42 2.91 -25.22
CA TYR A 31 -1.67 3.31 -26.60
C TYR A 31 -0.52 4.07 -27.27
N MET A 32 0.39 4.68 -26.50
CA MET A 32 1.51 5.44 -27.06
C MET A 32 2.59 4.49 -27.59
N ASN A 33 2.88 3.44 -26.82
CA ASN A 33 3.90 2.45 -27.17
C ASN A 33 3.32 1.20 -27.87
N ASN A 34 1.99 1.09 -27.92
CA ASN A 34 1.25 -0.09 -28.38
C ASN A 34 1.73 -1.37 -27.65
N ASP A 35 1.85 -1.27 -26.33
CA ASP A 35 2.33 -2.32 -25.44
C ASP A 35 1.25 -2.75 -24.44
N ASP A 36 1.30 -4.02 -24.06
CA ASP A 36 0.38 -4.66 -23.14
C ASP A 36 1.16 -5.29 -22.00
N SER A 37 0.88 -4.86 -20.77
CA SER A 37 1.42 -5.50 -19.56
C SER A 37 0.29 -6.07 -18.71
N SER A 38 0.36 -7.35 -18.36
CA SER A 38 -0.65 -7.94 -17.48
C SER A 38 -0.45 -7.48 -16.03
N LEU A 39 -1.52 -7.40 -15.25
CA LEU A 39 -1.46 -7.08 -13.82
C LEU A 39 -0.65 -8.12 -13.06
N PHE A 40 -0.67 -9.38 -13.50
CA PHE A 40 0.23 -10.41 -12.96
C PHE A 40 1.69 -10.04 -13.20
N ASP A 41 2.08 -9.72 -14.44
CA ASP A 41 3.47 -9.37 -14.76
C ASP A 41 3.93 -8.13 -13.98
N ILE A 42 3.06 -7.10 -13.91
CA ILE A 42 3.32 -5.89 -13.12
C ILE A 42 3.52 -6.23 -11.64
N SER A 43 2.70 -7.14 -11.09
CA SER A 43 2.78 -7.51 -9.67
C SER A 43 4.06 -8.24 -9.28
N ARG A 44 4.70 -8.92 -10.24
CA ARG A 44 5.94 -9.66 -10.04
C ARG A 44 7.20 -8.82 -10.30
N GLN A 45 7.05 -7.56 -10.72
CA GLN A 45 8.19 -6.68 -10.88
C GLN A 45 8.79 -6.29 -9.52
N VAL A 46 10.11 -6.29 -9.45
CA VAL A 46 10.89 -5.90 -8.27
C VAL A 46 11.95 -4.88 -8.69
N ARG A 47 12.20 -3.88 -7.85
CA ARG A 47 13.24 -2.86 -8.03
C ARG A 47 14.12 -2.80 -6.80
N ASN A 48 15.39 -2.43 -6.97
CA ASN A 48 16.31 -2.15 -5.88
C ASN A 48 16.39 -3.27 -4.81
N GLY A 49 16.29 -4.53 -5.24
CA GLY A 49 16.35 -5.72 -4.39
C GLY A 49 14.98 -6.22 -3.94
N ASP A 50 14.24 -5.39 -3.20
CA ASP A 50 13.04 -5.77 -2.44
C ASP A 50 11.83 -4.83 -2.68
N GLN A 51 12.04 -3.70 -3.35
CA GLN A 51 10.98 -2.74 -3.58
C GLN A 51 10.03 -3.24 -4.67
N LYS A 52 8.76 -2.93 -4.51
CA LYS A 52 7.74 -3.22 -5.50
C LYS A 52 8.04 -2.47 -6.79
N GLY A 53 8.11 -3.21 -7.89
CA GLY A 53 8.18 -2.64 -9.23
C GLY A 53 6.84 -2.05 -9.67
N PHE A 54 6.87 -1.39 -10.82
CA PHE A 54 5.69 -0.72 -11.38
C PHE A 54 5.81 -0.67 -12.89
N TYR A 55 4.64 -0.65 -13.55
CA TYR A 55 4.58 -0.27 -14.96
C TYR A 55 4.62 1.25 -15.08
N GLU A 56 5.55 1.75 -15.89
CA GLU A 56 5.71 3.17 -16.14
C GLU A 56 4.94 3.57 -17.40
N VAL A 57 4.01 4.49 -17.24
CA VAL A 57 3.25 5.09 -18.35
C VAL A 57 3.94 6.39 -18.72
N ALA A 58 4.39 6.49 -19.96
CA ALA A 58 5.14 7.65 -20.45
C ALA A 58 4.32 8.95 -20.42
N GLU A 59 5.01 10.08 -20.26
CA GLU A 59 4.42 11.41 -20.39
C GLU A 59 3.77 11.59 -21.77
N GLY A 60 2.65 12.30 -21.81
CA GLY A 60 1.84 12.49 -23.02
C GLY A 60 0.86 11.36 -23.30
N ASN A 61 0.95 10.22 -22.60
CA ASN A 61 -0.06 9.18 -22.73
C ASN A 61 -1.37 9.63 -22.06
N SER A 62 -2.32 10.02 -22.89
CA SER A 62 -3.64 10.50 -22.47
C SER A 62 -4.69 9.40 -22.31
N GLN A 63 -4.37 8.16 -22.70
CA GLN A 63 -5.29 7.03 -22.70
C GLN A 63 -4.63 5.83 -22.01
N LEU A 64 -5.06 5.58 -20.78
CA LEU A 64 -4.72 4.36 -20.07
C LEU A 64 -5.98 3.52 -19.87
N ASN A 65 -5.95 2.28 -20.37
CA ASN A 65 -7.05 1.32 -20.24
C ASN A 65 -6.60 0.05 -19.52
N LEU A 66 -7.46 -0.41 -18.62
CA LEU A 66 -7.38 -1.74 -18.02
C LEU A 66 -8.39 -2.63 -18.75
N ILE A 67 -7.89 -3.59 -19.52
CA ILE A 67 -8.66 -4.45 -20.39
C ILE A 67 -8.74 -5.84 -19.75
N ASN A 68 -9.94 -6.30 -19.44
CA ASN A 68 -10.19 -7.64 -18.93
C ASN A 68 -10.66 -8.55 -20.07
N THR A 69 -9.82 -9.53 -20.44
CA THR A 69 -10.13 -10.51 -21.50
C THR A 69 -10.61 -11.85 -20.96
N ASN A 70 -10.83 -11.99 -19.65
CA ASN A 70 -11.38 -13.22 -19.08
C ASN A 70 -12.80 -13.47 -19.60
N PRO A 71 -13.20 -14.75 -19.80
CA PRO A 71 -14.57 -15.11 -20.13
C PRO A 71 -15.57 -14.49 -19.14
N GLY A 72 -16.61 -13.83 -19.67
CA GLY A 72 -17.62 -13.16 -18.84
C GLY A 72 -17.07 -12.03 -17.97
N THR A 73 -15.91 -11.45 -18.31
CA THR A 73 -15.22 -10.41 -17.51
C THR A 73 -14.93 -10.86 -16.08
N ALA A 74 -14.66 -12.16 -15.88
CA ALA A 74 -14.34 -12.71 -14.57
C ALA A 74 -13.17 -11.95 -13.92
N THR A 75 -13.22 -11.84 -12.59
CA THR A 75 -12.23 -11.14 -11.79
C THR A 75 -11.92 -11.93 -10.51
N ALA A 76 -10.83 -11.56 -9.85
CA ALA A 76 -10.34 -12.18 -8.64
C ALA A 76 -9.76 -11.09 -7.72
N PRO A 77 -9.49 -11.39 -6.43
CA PRO A 77 -8.84 -10.45 -5.55
C PRO A 77 -7.51 -9.95 -6.12
N MET A 78 -7.39 -8.64 -6.29
CA MET A 78 -6.18 -7.94 -6.71
C MET A 78 -6.29 -6.47 -6.29
N ALA A 79 -5.15 -5.85 -6.03
CA ALA A 79 -5.07 -4.41 -5.79
C ALA A 79 -4.31 -3.77 -6.95
N VAL A 80 -4.84 -2.66 -7.48
CA VAL A 80 -4.19 -1.86 -8.51
C VAL A 80 -4.17 -0.42 -8.04
N TRP A 81 -3.00 0.20 -8.08
CA TRP A 81 -2.82 1.58 -7.66
C TRP A 81 -2.09 2.35 -8.76
N VAL A 82 -2.74 3.38 -9.28
CA VAL A 82 -2.24 4.22 -10.37
C VAL A 82 -1.88 5.57 -9.77
N VAL A 83 -0.59 5.92 -9.82
CA VAL A 83 -0.04 7.15 -9.26
C VAL A 83 0.37 8.08 -10.38
N LYS A 84 -0.15 9.31 -10.35
CA LYS A 84 0.22 10.35 -11.31
C LYS A 84 1.68 10.79 -11.12
N GLY A 85 2.39 11.07 -12.21
CA GLY A 85 3.78 11.55 -12.20
C GLY A 85 4.02 12.85 -11.42
N SER A 86 2.97 13.64 -11.19
CA SER A 86 3.00 14.87 -10.41
C SER A 86 2.59 14.70 -8.94
N ALA A 87 2.44 13.46 -8.45
CA ALA A 87 2.06 13.20 -7.07
C ALA A 87 3.17 13.61 -6.08
N GLY A 88 2.77 14.01 -4.87
CA GLY A 88 3.72 14.21 -3.76
C GLY A 88 4.39 12.89 -3.38
N ASN A 89 5.62 12.96 -2.84
CA ASN A 89 6.40 11.78 -2.44
C ASN A 89 6.57 10.73 -3.54
N PHE A 90 6.67 11.14 -4.81
CA PHE A 90 6.75 10.21 -5.94
C PHE A 90 7.99 9.29 -5.91
N ASP A 91 8.98 9.61 -5.09
CA ASP A 91 10.18 8.82 -4.79
C ASP A 91 10.06 7.92 -3.56
N ALA A 92 8.88 7.87 -2.93
CA ALA A 92 8.60 7.02 -1.79
C ALA A 92 8.84 5.53 -2.09
N LEU A 93 9.17 4.79 -1.05
CA LEU A 93 9.40 3.36 -1.14
C LEU A 93 8.05 2.64 -1.17
N VAL A 94 7.90 1.70 -2.09
CA VAL A 94 6.71 0.85 -2.17
C VAL A 94 7.12 -0.60 -1.99
N PHE A 95 6.39 -1.33 -1.16
CA PHE A 95 6.61 -2.76 -0.92
C PHE A 95 5.32 -3.54 -1.11
N ASP A 96 5.45 -4.81 -1.49
CA ASP A 96 4.34 -5.75 -1.40
C ASP A 96 4.40 -6.47 -0.06
N ALA A 97 3.28 -6.54 0.67
CA ALA A 97 3.22 -7.20 1.96
C ALA A 97 3.60 -8.69 1.87
N GLU A 98 3.37 -9.35 0.74
CA GLU A 98 3.75 -10.77 0.55
C GLU A 98 5.26 -11.00 0.72
N ASN A 99 6.08 -10.00 0.36
CA ASN A 99 7.54 -10.12 0.30
C ASN A 99 8.25 -9.08 1.19
N LEU A 100 7.53 -8.46 2.13
CA LEU A 100 8.10 -7.43 2.99
C LEU A 100 8.87 -8.05 4.16
N ASP A 101 10.19 -8.14 3.97
CA ASP A 101 11.18 -8.41 5.01
C ASP A 101 12.33 -7.41 4.87
N MET A 102 12.13 -6.21 5.41
CA MET A 102 13.08 -5.12 5.25
C MET A 102 14.05 -5.08 6.44
N ALA A 103 15.30 -5.45 6.17
CA ALA A 103 16.38 -5.43 7.15
C ALA A 103 16.67 -4.02 7.69
N GLU A 104 17.28 -3.97 8.87
CA GLU A 104 17.62 -2.72 9.55
C GLU A 104 18.64 -1.89 8.74
N GLY A 105 18.68 -0.59 9.00
CA GLY A 105 19.72 0.30 8.47
C GLY A 105 19.37 1.03 7.17
N ARG A 106 18.13 0.92 6.69
CA ARG A 106 17.62 1.76 5.60
C ARG A 106 17.02 3.05 6.18
N SER A 107 17.45 4.20 5.68
CA SER A 107 16.76 5.47 5.96
C SER A 107 15.38 5.42 5.32
N LEU A 108 14.33 5.52 6.14
CA LEU A 108 12.94 5.53 5.67
C LEU A 108 12.40 6.94 5.76
N GLY A 109 11.93 7.47 4.64
CA GLY A 109 11.08 8.67 4.61
C GLY A 109 9.62 8.24 4.59
N VAL A 110 9.06 8.18 3.39
CA VAL A 110 7.69 7.72 3.16
C VAL A 110 7.72 6.31 2.57
N VAL A 111 6.96 5.40 3.18
CA VAL A 111 6.87 3.99 2.79
C VAL A 111 5.41 3.59 2.63
N THR A 112 5.03 3.11 1.45
CA THR A 112 3.72 2.50 1.21
C THR A 112 3.87 0.98 1.14
N VAL A 113 3.10 0.26 1.95
CA VAL A 113 2.95 -1.19 1.86
C VAL A 113 1.63 -1.49 1.17
N MET A 114 1.68 -2.34 0.15
CA MET A 114 0.54 -2.72 -0.68
C MET A 114 0.25 -4.20 -0.55
N SER A 115 -1.03 -4.57 -0.52
CA SER A 115 -1.47 -5.97 -0.63
C SER A 115 -2.86 -6.06 -1.24
N ALA A 116 -3.20 -7.19 -1.85
CA ALA A 116 -4.59 -7.51 -2.19
C ALA A 116 -5.32 -8.23 -1.05
N GLU A 117 -4.59 -8.72 -0.05
CA GLU A 117 -5.09 -9.51 1.07
C GLU A 117 -4.86 -8.74 2.38
N PRO A 118 -5.66 -8.98 3.43
CA PRO A 118 -5.33 -8.48 4.76
C PRO A 118 -3.98 -9.02 5.27
N PHE A 119 -3.21 -8.18 5.96
CA PHE A 119 -1.88 -8.54 6.48
C PHE A 119 -1.61 -7.84 7.80
N THR A 120 -0.75 -8.41 8.64
CA THR A 120 -0.22 -7.75 9.83
C THR A 120 1.09 -7.05 9.49
N LEU A 121 1.17 -5.76 9.79
CA LEU A 121 2.39 -4.95 9.65
C LEU A 121 3.02 -4.74 11.02
N SER A 122 4.32 -5.01 11.13
CA SER A 122 5.10 -4.80 12.34
C SER A 122 6.32 -3.95 12.06
N SER A 123 6.76 -3.16 13.05
CA SER A 123 8.04 -2.44 12.99
C SER A 123 9.04 -2.95 14.02
N ALA A 124 10.33 -2.74 13.76
CA ALA A 124 11.37 -2.77 14.77
C ALA A 124 12.23 -1.51 14.63
N THR A 125 12.36 -0.73 15.70
CA THR A 125 12.97 0.61 15.63
C THR A 125 14.07 0.76 16.64
N SER A 126 15.24 1.21 16.19
CA SER A 126 16.40 1.51 17.02
C SER A 126 16.71 2.99 16.96
N GLY A 127 16.30 3.72 18.01
CA GLY A 127 16.49 5.17 18.15
C GLY A 127 15.17 5.95 18.25
N PRO A 128 15.24 7.27 18.52
CA PRO A 128 14.07 8.15 18.55
C PRO A 128 13.41 8.26 17.16
N MET A 129 12.09 8.23 17.08
CA MET A 129 11.39 8.38 15.80
C MET A 129 10.04 9.07 15.96
N VAL A 130 9.63 9.78 14.92
CA VAL A 130 8.25 10.24 14.73
C VAL A 130 7.66 9.49 13.56
N MET A 131 6.44 9.00 13.71
CA MET A 131 5.74 8.26 12.66
C MET A 131 4.28 8.68 12.59
N ILE A 132 3.80 8.89 11.36
CA ILE A 132 2.36 8.98 11.05
C ILE A 132 1.99 7.87 10.08
N SER A 133 0.73 7.42 10.15
CA SER A 133 0.20 6.41 9.23
C SER A 133 -1.16 6.80 8.67
N THR A 134 -1.38 6.48 7.40
CA THR A 134 -2.66 6.56 6.69
C THR A 134 -2.97 5.23 6.01
N LEU A 135 -4.24 4.99 5.67
CA LEU A 135 -4.67 3.82 4.87
C LEU A 135 -4.86 4.18 3.39
N SER A 136 -3.93 4.99 2.89
CA SER A 136 -3.87 5.52 1.53
C SER A 136 -2.47 5.32 0.96
N GLY A 137 -2.28 5.62 -0.33
CA GLY A 137 -0.96 5.68 -0.94
C GLY A 137 -0.14 6.89 -0.49
N PHE A 138 1.17 6.87 -0.80
CA PHE A 138 2.09 7.99 -0.51
C PHE A 138 1.67 9.29 -1.19
N ASP A 139 0.95 9.19 -2.30
CA ASP A 139 0.50 10.30 -3.14
C ASP A 139 -0.53 11.18 -2.44
N SER A 140 -1.22 10.62 -1.45
CA SER A 140 -2.16 11.33 -0.61
C SER A 140 -1.57 11.80 0.72
N VAL A 141 -0.33 11.43 1.06
CA VAL A 141 0.34 11.91 2.27
C VAL A 141 0.72 13.37 2.08
N ASN A 142 0.30 14.23 3.01
CA ASN A 142 0.44 15.69 2.92
C ASN A 142 -0.29 16.33 1.72
N ALA A 143 -1.26 15.64 1.12
CA ALA A 143 -2.13 16.19 0.09
C ALA A 143 -3.41 16.78 0.73
N PRO A 144 -3.49 18.10 0.98
CA PRO A 144 -4.64 18.70 1.65
C PRO A 144 -5.94 18.53 0.87
N ASP A 145 -5.85 18.38 -0.46
CA ASP A 145 -7.02 18.17 -1.32
C ASP A 145 -7.68 16.81 -1.10
N ASP A 146 -6.89 15.77 -0.81
CA ASP A 146 -7.36 14.41 -0.53
C ASP A 146 -7.89 14.30 0.91
N ALA A 147 -7.36 15.11 1.83
CA ALA A 147 -7.73 15.17 3.24
C ALA A 147 -7.85 13.78 3.90
N CYS A 148 -6.87 12.91 3.67
CA CYS A 148 -6.86 11.56 4.22
C CYS A 148 -6.66 11.55 5.73
N THR A 149 -7.41 10.68 6.40
CA THR A 149 -7.39 10.54 7.85
C THR A 149 -6.08 9.89 8.29
N VAL A 150 -5.37 10.54 9.21
CA VAL A 150 -4.28 9.92 9.96
C VAL A 150 -4.89 8.91 10.92
N VAL A 151 -4.62 7.63 10.67
CA VAL A 151 -5.18 6.53 11.49
C VAL A 151 -4.32 6.24 12.71
N PHE A 152 -3.07 6.68 12.70
CA PHE A 152 -2.13 6.48 13.79
C PHE A 152 -1.01 7.52 13.76
N GLN A 153 -0.59 7.99 14.93
CA GLN A 153 0.51 8.95 15.07
C GLN A 153 1.30 8.72 16.36
N GLN A 154 2.61 8.80 16.25
CA GLN A 154 3.57 8.86 17.36
C GLN A 154 4.46 10.08 17.13
N ILE A 155 4.14 11.19 17.79
CA ILE A 155 4.80 12.50 17.59
C ILE A 155 5.84 12.82 18.66
N ASP A 156 5.83 12.11 19.78
CA ASP A 156 6.84 12.23 20.82
C ASP A 156 7.90 11.13 20.63
N PRO A 157 9.11 11.47 20.17
CA PRO A 157 10.17 10.50 19.90
C PRO A 157 10.64 9.75 21.14
N SER A 158 10.46 10.32 22.34
CA SER A 158 10.94 9.73 23.60
C SER A 158 10.04 8.59 24.09
N THR A 159 8.81 8.54 23.59
CA THR A 159 7.81 7.53 23.92
C THR A 159 7.47 6.63 22.74
N TYR A 160 8.24 6.72 21.65
CA TYR A 160 8.07 5.88 20.48
C TYR A 160 8.11 4.40 20.86
N ARG A 161 7.20 3.63 20.27
CA ARG A 161 7.07 2.19 20.41
C ARG A 161 6.81 1.57 19.06
N ASP A 162 7.36 0.38 18.88
CA ASP A 162 7.08 -0.39 17.67
C ASP A 162 5.61 -0.74 17.54
N ILE A 163 5.14 -0.74 16.29
CA ILE A 163 3.75 -1.05 15.95
C ILE A 163 3.60 -2.52 15.62
N ARG A 164 2.41 -3.04 15.89
CA ARG A 164 1.90 -4.29 15.32
C ARG A 164 0.42 -4.11 15.02
N VAL A 165 0.09 -3.96 13.74
CA VAL A 165 -1.25 -3.57 13.28
C VAL A 165 -1.76 -4.55 12.25
N TRP A 166 -2.99 -5.03 12.43
CA TRP A 166 -3.64 -5.84 11.41
C TRP A 166 -4.32 -4.92 10.39
N ILE A 167 -3.74 -4.86 9.19
CA ILE A 167 -4.15 -4.00 8.08
C ILE A 167 -5.20 -4.71 7.24
N ARG A 168 -6.33 -4.03 7.06
CA ARG A 168 -7.47 -4.48 6.25
C ARG A 168 -7.80 -3.49 5.14
N ASN A 169 -6.76 -2.88 4.58
CA ASN A 169 -6.81 -2.00 3.42
C ASN A 169 -5.76 -2.48 2.42
N PRO A 170 -5.96 -2.30 1.10
CA PRO A 170 -4.92 -2.63 0.12
C PRO A 170 -3.65 -1.78 0.23
N LEU A 171 -3.71 -0.63 0.89
CA LEU A 171 -2.61 0.30 1.08
C LEU A 171 -2.53 0.76 2.53
N VAL A 172 -1.31 0.85 3.03
CA VAL A 172 -0.97 1.60 4.24
C VAL A 172 0.30 2.37 3.94
N THR A 173 0.33 3.65 4.29
CA THR A 173 1.53 4.46 4.19
C THR A 173 1.99 4.86 5.58
N LEU A 174 3.29 4.72 5.81
CA LEU A 174 4.02 5.21 6.98
C LEU A 174 4.92 6.35 6.53
N SER A 175 4.91 7.46 7.27
CA SER A 175 5.85 8.56 7.06
C SER A 175 6.66 8.77 8.33
N PHE A 176 7.97 8.68 8.19
CA PHE A 176 8.96 8.78 9.25
C PHE A 176 9.73 10.09 9.14
N ASP A 177 10.03 10.73 10.28
CA ASP A 177 10.87 11.94 10.30
C ASP A 177 12.37 11.62 10.28
N GLN A 178 12.85 11.15 9.13
CA GLN A 178 14.28 10.88 8.92
C GLN A 178 15.15 12.13 8.90
N TYR A 179 14.58 13.32 8.70
CA TYR A 179 15.37 14.56 8.65
C TYR A 179 15.78 14.99 10.06
N THR A 180 14.87 14.90 11.03
CA THR A 180 15.16 15.16 12.43
C THR A 180 15.91 14.00 13.08
N TYR A 181 15.63 12.75 12.67
CA TYR A 181 16.23 11.54 13.25
C TYR A 181 16.98 10.67 12.22
N PRO A 182 18.06 11.18 11.60
CA PRO A 182 18.75 10.51 10.49
C PRO A 182 19.56 9.26 10.91
N HIS A 183 19.72 9.03 12.22
CA HIS A 183 20.47 7.89 12.76
C HIS A 183 19.56 6.78 13.29
N THR A 184 18.24 6.95 13.17
CA THR A 184 17.29 5.95 13.60
C THR A 184 17.09 4.92 12.52
N ASN A 185 17.21 3.65 12.89
CA ASN A 185 16.98 2.53 11.99
C ASN A 185 15.58 1.99 12.23
N VAL A 186 14.84 1.77 11.14
CA VAL A 186 13.52 1.16 11.16
C VAL A 186 13.52 -0.05 10.23
N SER A 187 13.05 -1.17 10.75
CA SER A 187 12.69 -2.36 9.98
C SER A 187 11.17 -2.50 9.93
N LEU A 188 10.68 -3.04 8.82
CA LEU A 188 9.27 -3.32 8.61
C LEU A 188 9.11 -4.77 8.14
N PHE A 189 8.11 -5.43 8.71
CA PHE A 189 7.77 -6.82 8.43
C PHE A 189 6.29 -6.93 8.15
N ALA A 190 5.90 -7.73 7.17
CA ALA A 190 4.52 -8.13 7.00
C ALA A 190 4.34 -9.65 7.13
N SER A 191 3.24 -10.05 7.74
CA SER A 191 2.80 -11.45 7.78
C SER A 191 1.32 -11.55 7.46
N GLN A 192 0.84 -12.74 7.09
CA GLN A 192 -0.60 -12.99 6.91
C GLN A 192 -1.31 -13.41 8.22
N ASP A 193 -0.69 -13.15 9.38
CA ASP A 193 -1.32 -13.47 10.65
C ASP A 193 -2.55 -12.58 10.86
N SER A 194 -3.67 -13.20 11.23
CA SER A 194 -4.97 -12.52 11.43
C SER A 194 -5.26 -12.18 12.90
N THR A 195 -4.28 -12.35 13.79
CA THR A 195 -4.45 -12.08 15.21
C THR A 195 -4.25 -10.59 15.50
N TYR A 196 -5.29 -9.93 16.00
CA TYR A 196 -5.15 -8.60 16.56
C TYR A 196 -4.31 -8.64 17.83
N ASP A 197 -3.22 -7.87 17.86
CA ASP A 197 -2.38 -7.68 19.02
C ASP A 197 -2.50 -6.21 19.49
N PHE A 198 -3.12 -6.03 20.65
CA PHE A 198 -3.29 -4.72 21.30
C PHE A 198 -2.37 -4.54 22.51
N SER A 199 -1.33 -5.37 22.65
CA SER A 199 -0.35 -5.22 23.73
C SER A 199 0.53 -3.98 23.55
N GLY A 200 0.63 -3.45 22.33
CA GLY A 200 1.33 -2.22 21.97
C GLY A 200 0.45 -1.20 21.26
N PRO A 201 1.05 -0.11 20.74
CA PRO A 201 0.34 0.84 19.91
C PRO A 201 -0.23 0.14 18.66
N SER A 202 -1.55 0.16 18.54
CA SER A 202 -2.24 -0.50 17.44
C SER A 202 -3.54 0.22 17.12
N TYR A 203 -4.12 -0.07 15.95
CA TYR A 203 -5.40 0.45 15.52
C TYR A 203 -6.15 -0.60 14.70
N VAL A 204 -7.44 -0.38 14.53
CA VAL A 204 -8.31 -1.19 13.68
C VAL A 204 -9.08 -0.27 12.77
N ALA A 205 -9.16 -0.62 11.50
CA ALA A 205 -10.03 0.04 10.54
C ALA A 205 -11.01 -0.95 9.91
N SER A 206 -12.11 -0.41 9.40
CA SER A 206 -13.07 -1.19 8.62
C SER A 206 -12.43 -1.74 7.34
N PRO A 207 -12.88 -2.91 6.86
CA PRO A 207 -12.40 -3.49 5.60
C PRO A 207 -12.49 -2.50 4.44
N GLY A 208 -11.38 -2.28 3.73
CA GLY A 208 -11.32 -1.40 2.58
C GLY A 208 -11.52 0.10 2.87
N PHE A 209 -11.51 0.52 4.14
CA PHE A 209 -11.60 1.93 4.51
C PHE A 209 -10.33 2.68 4.10
N ILE A 210 -10.45 3.61 3.15
CA ILE A 210 -9.32 4.44 2.67
C ILE A 210 -9.18 5.72 3.51
N GLY A 211 -10.31 6.29 3.98
CA GLY A 211 -10.31 7.42 4.90
C GLY A 211 -9.99 8.79 4.30
N CYS A 212 -10.15 8.96 2.98
CA CYS A 212 -9.98 10.24 2.28
C CYS A 212 -11.34 10.89 1.95
N LYS A 213 -11.31 12.20 1.61
CA LYS A 213 -12.48 13.09 1.43
C LYS A 213 -13.60 12.53 0.54
N ASP A 214 -13.23 11.79 -0.50
CA ASP A 214 -14.19 11.20 -1.44
C ASP A 214 -14.98 10.01 -0.87
N GLY A 215 -14.64 9.52 0.32
CA GLY A 215 -15.30 8.39 0.97
C GLY A 215 -15.20 7.08 0.19
N LYS A 216 -14.25 6.97 -0.73
CA LYS A 216 -14.03 5.75 -1.52
C LYS A 216 -13.62 4.60 -0.60
N THR A 217 -14.07 3.41 -0.96
CA THR A 217 -13.74 2.17 -0.26
C THR A 217 -13.20 1.16 -1.26
N PHE A 218 -12.15 0.45 -0.87
CA PHE A 218 -11.70 -0.71 -1.61
C PHE A 218 -12.68 -1.86 -1.39
N ARG A 219 -12.96 -2.62 -2.47
CA ARG A 219 -13.88 -3.75 -2.44
C ARG A 219 -13.19 -4.96 -3.04
N SER A 220 -13.17 -6.06 -2.30
CA SER A 220 -12.67 -7.35 -2.75
C SER A 220 -13.41 -8.44 -1.99
N SER A 221 -13.56 -9.62 -2.60
CA SER A 221 -14.20 -10.78 -1.97
C SER A 221 -13.43 -11.32 -0.76
N LEU A 222 -12.18 -10.89 -0.56
CA LEU A 222 -11.38 -11.21 0.63
C LEU A 222 -11.76 -10.36 1.86
N TYR A 223 -12.59 -9.34 1.69
CA TYR A 223 -12.99 -8.43 2.75
C TYR A 223 -14.45 -8.70 3.08
N GLU A 224 -14.70 -9.49 4.13
CA GLU A 224 -16.06 -9.75 4.59
C GLU A 224 -16.74 -8.43 5.03
N PRO A 225 -18.00 -8.18 4.60
CA PRO A 225 -18.75 -7.00 5.01
C PRO A 225 -19.09 -7.00 6.51
N THR A 226 -19.12 -8.18 7.12
CA THR A 226 -19.32 -8.37 8.56
C THR A 226 -18.02 -8.75 9.22
N THR A 227 -17.48 -7.86 10.06
CA THR A 227 -16.34 -8.22 10.92
C THR A 227 -16.83 -8.45 12.33
N ILE A 228 -16.61 -9.65 12.86
CA ILE A 228 -16.90 -9.97 14.26
C ILE A 228 -15.58 -9.90 15.03
N TYR A 229 -15.46 -8.91 15.90
CA TYR A 229 -14.34 -8.79 16.83
C TYR A 229 -14.60 -9.67 18.05
N ARG A 230 -13.76 -10.69 18.26
CA ARG A 230 -13.78 -11.51 19.48
C ARG A 230 -12.61 -11.11 20.35
N TYR A 231 -12.90 -10.43 21.44
CA TYR A 231 -11.90 -10.05 22.44
C TYR A 231 -11.71 -11.22 23.41
N SER A 232 -10.50 -11.75 23.52
CA SER A 232 -10.10 -12.53 24.70
C SER A 232 -9.82 -11.55 25.83
N GLN A 233 -10.23 -11.90 27.05
CA GLN A 233 -10.28 -11.02 28.22
C GLN A 233 -9.03 -10.14 28.38
N PHE A 234 -9.26 -8.84 28.58
CA PHE A 234 -8.27 -7.89 29.10
C PHE A 234 -8.11 -8.18 30.61
N ASP A 235 -7.00 -8.80 31.02
CA ASP A 235 -6.48 -8.57 32.37
C ASP A 235 -5.65 -7.28 32.30
N ARG A 236 -6.19 -6.20 32.86
CA ARG A 236 -5.46 -4.94 33.07
C ARG A 236 -4.92 -4.87 34.48
#